data_AF-A0AAD7GD66-F1
#
_entry.id   AF-A0AAD7GD66-F1
#
_cell.length_a   1.000
_cell.length_b   1.000
_cell.length_c   1.000
_cell.angle_alpha   90.00
_cell.angle_beta   90.00
_cell.angle_gamma   90.00
#
_symmetry.space_group_name_H-M   'P 1'
#
loop_
_entity.id
_entity.type
_entity.pdbx_description
1 polymer ?
#
loop_
_entity_poly.entity_id
_entity_poly.type
_entity_poly.pdbx_seq_one_letter_code
_entity_poly.pdbx_strand_id
1 'polypeptide(L)'
;MGMMRHQLDRHAPASNTRKAASSSTAHPQTRSSRQRVTFSMISPVLLLPPEITSIIFGNCLPSGHRYPSPLNAPLLLTQICRQWREFCLDTPNLWSSIAMADGCGAGCVQLLKQWLSRARNRPLTIAIVLDA
;
A
#
# COMPACT_ATOMS: atom_id res chain seq x y z
N MET A 1 -4.59 -35.71 -65.00
CA MET A 1 -4.35 -35.85 -63.55
C MET A 1 -5.71 -35.99 -62.87
N GLY A 2 -6.30 -37.18 -62.75
CA GLY A 2 -5.79 -38.34 -62.00
C GLY A 2 -6.32 -38.23 -60.56
N MET A 3 -7.62 -38.45 -60.35
CA MET A 3 -8.25 -39.70 -59.90
C MET A 3 -8.20 -39.94 -58.39
N MET A 4 -9.40 -39.89 -57.79
CA MET A 4 -9.98 -40.87 -56.87
C MET A 4 -9.03 -41.74 -56.03
N ARG A 5 -9.25 -41.70 -54.70
CA ARG A 5 -9.31 -42.92 -53.87
C ARG A 5 -10.48 -42.75 -52.89
N HIS A 6 -11.64 -43.34 -53.17
CA HIS A 6 -12.06 -44.73 -52.97
C HIS A 6 -12.33 -45.07 -51.49
N GLN A 7 -13.60 -45.43 -51.29
CA GLN A 7 -14.30 -45.92 -50.11
C GLN A 7 -13.63 -47.14 -49.45
N LEU A 8 -13.94 -47.38 -48.18
CA LEU A 8 -14.65 -48.55 -47.62
C LEU A 8 -14.45 -48.51 -46.08
N ASP A 9 -15.47 -48.21 -45.30
CA ASP A 9 -16.50 -49.15 -44.83
C ASP A 9 -15.99 -50.05 -43.68
N ARG A 10 -16.85 -50.19 -42.66
CA ARG A 10 -16.97 -51.30 -41.70
C ARG A 10 -16.45 -51.18 -40.26
N HIS A 11 -17.47 -51.07 -39.40
CA HIS A 11 -17.74 -51.88 -38.19
C HIS A 11 -17.31 -51.33 -36.81
N ALA A 12 -18.33 -50.91 -36.05
CA ALA A 12 -18.43 -51.07 -34.59
C ALA A 12 -18.41 -52.58 -34.21
N PRO A 13 -18.48 -53.03 -32.94
CA PRO A 13 -18.62 -52.33 -31.65
C PRO A 13 -17.62 -52.89 -30.59
N ALA A 14 -17.78 -52.49 -29.32
CA ALA A 14 -17.88 -53.43 -28.18
C ALA A 14 -17.44 -52.76 -26.87
N SER A 15 -18.49 -52.48 -26.10
CA SER A 15 -18.60 -52.30 -24.67
C SER A 15 -17.80 -53.30 -23.83
N ASN A 16 -17.73 -52.95 -22.53
CA ASN A 16 -17.58 -53.83 -21.36
C ASN A 16 -16.12 -54.15 -20.97
N THR A 17 -15.71 -54.19 -19.70
CA THR A 17 -16.47 -54.27 -18.44
C THR A 17 -15.52 -53.96 -17.28
N ARG A 18 -16.04 -53.24 -16.28
CA ARG A 18 -15.92 -53.48 -14.83
C ARG A 18 -14.59 -54.06 -14.28
N LYS A 19 -14.00 -53.33 -13.34
CA LYS A 19 -13.85 -53.88 -11.98
C LYS A 19 -13.95 -52.80 -10.91
N ALA A 20 -14.87 -53.06 -9.99
CA ALA A 20 -15.08 -52.37 -8.74
C ALA A 20 -14.08 -52.85 -7.66
N ALA A 21 -14.27 -52.31 -6.46
CA ALA A 21 -13.58 -52.55 -5.18
C ALA A 21 -12.40 -51.60 -4.96
N SER A 22 -12.60 -50.38 -4.42
CA SER A 22 -13.08 -50.03 -3.08
C SER A 22 -12.07 -50.26 -1.96
N SER A 23 -11.95 -49.21 -1.14
CA SER A 23 -11.54 -49.18 0.27
C SER A 23 -10.12 -48.70 0.49
N SER A 24 -9.91 -47.39 0.71
CA SER A 24 -10.22 -46.65 1.95
C SER A 24 -9.15 -46.89 3.01
N THR A 25 -8.24 -45.91 3.11
CA THR A 25 -7.80 -45.46 4.42
C THR A 25 -7.96 -43.96 4.44
N ALA A 26 -9.15 -43.55 4.90
CA ALA A 26 -9.47 -42.19 5.28
C ALA A 26 -8.53 -41.76 6.41
N HIS A 27 -7.68 -40.78 6.12
CA HIS A 27 -6.97 -40.04 7.14
C HIS A 27 -7.61 -38.65 7.18
N PRO A 28 -8.36 -38.29 8.24
CA PRO A 28 -8.91 -36.95 8.40
C PRO A 28 -7.77 -36.04 8.83
N GLN A 29 -6.95 -35.63 7.87
CA GLN A 29 -6.02 -34.53 8.04
C GLN A 29 -6.86 -33.26 8.09
N THR A 30 -7.10 -32.81 9.31
CA THR A 30 -7.64 -31.51 9.66
C THR A 30 -6.93 -30.45 8.83
N ARG A 31 -7.61 -30.00 7.77
CA ARG A 31 -7.16 -28.90 6.91
C ARG A 31 -7.32 -27.62 7.72
N SER A 32 -6.44 -27.43 8.69
CA SER A 32 -6.20 -26.15 9.35
C SER A 32 -5.77 -25.20 8.25
N SER A 33 -6.77 -24.55 7.67
CA SER A 33 -6.62 -23.56 6.63
C SER A 33 -6.01 -22.36 7.35
N ARG A 34 -4.68 -22.37 7.53
CA ARG A 34 -3.92 -21.17 7.87
C ARG A 34 -4.20 -20.20 6.74
N GLN A 35 -5.15 -19.32 6.98
CA GLN A 35 -5.51 -18.24 6.11
C GLN A 35 -4.24 -17.38 5.97
N ARG A 36 -3.49 -17.59 4.88
CA ARG A 36 -2.37 -16.73 4.54
C ARG A 36 -2.99 -15.40 4.14
N VAL A 37 -3.06 -14.48 5.09
CA VAL A 37 -3.22 -13.06 4.76
C VAL A 37 -2.04 -12.74 3.84
N THR A 38 -2.31 -12.42 2.58
CA THR A 38 -1.29 -12.06 1.60
C THR A 38 -0.76 -10.68 1.94
N PHE A 39 0.19 -10.62 2.88
CA PHE A 39 0.86 -9.40 3.33
C PHE A 39 1.70 -8.71 2.26
N SER A 40 1.83 -9.27 1.04
CA SER A 40 2.79 -8.78 0.04
C SER A 40 2.47 -7.41 -0.54
N MET A 41 1.31 -6.82 -0.24
CA MET A 41 0.91 -5.50 -0.71
C MET A 41 0.91 -4.41 0.36
N ILE A 42 1.15 -4.76 1.63
CA ILE A 42 1.21 -3.78 2.73
C ILE A 42 2.67 -3.49 3.06
N SER A 43 3.04 -2.21 3.08
CA SER A 43 4.37 -1.82 3.50
C SER A 43 4.66 -2.34 4.92
N PRO A 44 5.81 -2.98 5.18
CA PRO A 44 6.11 -3.57 6.48
C PRO A 44 5.98 -2.61 7.66
N VAL A 45 6.32 -1.33 7.49
CA VAL A 45 6.22 -0.34 8.58
C VAL A 45 4.77 -0.05 9.00
N LEU A 46 3.81 -0.28 8.10
CA LEU A 46 2.38 -0.08 8.35
C LEU A 46 1.71 -1.34 8.93
N LEU A 47 2.49 -2.40 9.17
CA LEU A 47 2.07 -3.56 9.96
C LEU A 47 2.21 -3.33 11.46
N LEU A 48 2.96 -2.30 11.85
CA LEU A 48 3.06 -1.85 13.23
C LEU A 48 1.74 -1.18 13.66
N PRO A 49 1.42 -1.16 14.95
CA PRO A 49 0.33 -0.33 15.46
C PRO A 49 0.49 1.13 15.02
N PRO A 50 -0.60 1.83 14.66
CA PRO A 50 -0.54 3.18 14.12
C PRO A 50 0.16 4.18 15.06
N GLU A 51 0.11 3.94 16.37
CA GLU A 51 0.82 4.72 17.39
C GLU A 51 2.34 4.63 17.20
N ILE A 52 2.85 3.41 16.95
CA ILE A 52 4.28 3.16 16.77
C ILE A 52 4.75 3.74 15.44
N THR A 53 4.00 3.52 14.36
CA THR A 53 4.31 4.12 13.04
C THR A 53 4.33 5.65 13.13
N SER A 54 3.38 6.25 13.86
CA SER A 54 3.34 7.71 14.07
C SER A 54 4.57 8.22 14.82
N ILE A 55 5.06 7.47 15.82
CA ILE A 55 6.28 7.81 16.54
C ILE A 55 7.49 7.74 15.59
N ILE A 56 7.62 6.66 14.83
CA ILE A 56 8.73 6.49 13.87
C ILE A 56 8.74 7.66 12.87
N PHE A 57 7.61 7.93 12.22
CA PHE A 57 7.51 9.01 11.24
C PHE A 57 7.69 10.40 11.87
N GLY A 58 7.27 10.58 13.12
CA GLY A 58 7.51 11.79 13.90
C GLY A 58 9.01 12.02 14.17
N ASN A 59 9.78 10.96 14.39
CA ASN A 59 11.24 11.03 14.55
C ASN A 59 11.98 11.29 13.22
N CYS A 60 11.32 11.14 12.08
CA CYS A 60 11.89 11.51 10.78
C CYS A 60 11.74 13.02 10.48
N LEU A 61 11.02 13.78 11.30
CA LEU A 61 10.85 15.22 11.10
C LEU A 61 12.20 15.95 11.23
N PRO A 62 12.46 16.97 10.39
CA PRO A 62 13.70 17.72 10.46
C PRO A 62 13.87 18.40 11.83
N SER A 63 15.10 18.42 12.32
CA SER A 63 15.49 19.17 13.52
C SER A 63 15.56 20.67 13.17
N GLY A 64 14.99 21.53 14.01
CA GLY A 64 14.97 22.98 13.78
C GLY A 64 13.77 23.46 12.94
N HIS A 65 14.02 24.41 12.04
CA HIS A 65 12.98 25.01 11.19
C HIS A 65 12.42 23.98 10.19
N ARG A 66 11.10 23.75 10.23
CA ARG A 66 10.42 22.78 9.38
C ARG A 66 10.02 23.38 8.05
N TYR A 67 11.01 23.69 7.21
CA TYR A 67 10.75 24.12 5.84
C TYR A 67 10.15 22.98 5.01
N PRO A 68 9.00 23.21 4.36
CA PRO A 68 8.45 22.26 3.41
C PRO A 68 9.44 21.97 2.28
N SER A 69 9.91 20.73 2.20
CA SER A 69 10.77 20.26 1.11
C SER A 69 10.37 18.84 0.74
N PRO A 70 10.35 18.47 -0.55
CA PRO A 70 10.10 17.09 -0.96
C PRO A 70 11.16 16.12 -0.43
N LEU A 71 12.32 16.64 -0.01
CA LEU A 71 13.44 15.87 0.54
C LEU A 71 13.37 15.68 2.07
N ASN A 72 12.42 16.34 2.74
CA ASN A 72 12.27 16.27 4.20
C ASN A 72 10.88 15.74 4.59
N ALA A 73 10.79 15.09 5.74
CA ALA A 73 9.49 14.76 6.32
C ALA A 73 8.73 16.06 6.71
N PRO A 74 7.39 16.07 6.59
CA PRO A 74 6.53 14.93 6.26
C PRO A 74 6.38 14.64 4.76
N LEU A 75 6.76 15.56 3.87
CA LEU A 75 6.52 15.41 2.43
C LEU A 75 7.29 14.24 1.81
N LEU A 76 8.52 13.97 2.24
CA LEU A 76 9.29 12.81 1.79
C LEU A 76 8.54 11.50 2.03
N LEU A 77 7.96 11.35 3.23
CA LEU A 77 7.23 10.14 3.62
C LEU A 77 5.98 9.93 2.74
N THR A 78 5.37 11.01 2.24
CA THR A 78 4.21 10.94 1.33
C THR A 78 4.53 10.50 -0.09
N GLN A 79 5.81 10.33 -0.43
CA GLN A 79 6.27 9.99 -1.79
C GLN A 79 6.67 8.52 -1.95
N ILE A 80 6.76 7.74 -0.85
CA ILE A 80 7.32 6.39 -0.88
C ILE A 80 6.36 5.38 -1.53
N CYS A 81 5.14 5.27 -1.02
CA CYS A 81 4.08 4.48 -1.63
C CYS A 81 2.70 5.05 -1.27
N ARG A 82 1.65 4.56 -1.95
CA ARG A 82 0.26 5.03 -1.73
C ARG A 82 -0.17 4.93 -0.26
N GLN A 83 0.16 3.81 0.39
CA GLN A 83 -0.24 3.58 1.78
C GLN A 83 0.49 4.52 2.76
N TRP A 84 1.78 4.79 2.54
CA TRP A 84 2.51 5.77 3.35
C TRP A 84 1.94 7.16 3.17
N ARG A 85 1.58 7.53 1.94
CA ARG A 85 0.92 8.79 1.64
C ARG A 85 -0.38 8.94 2.41
N GLU A 86 -1.27 7.96 2.32
CA GLU A 86 -2.55 7.95 3.04
C GLU A 86 -2.34 8.08 4.55
N PHE A 87 -1.46 7.25 5.12
CA PHE A 87 -1.14 7.30 6.55
C PHE A 87 -0.57 8.66 6.99
N CYS A 88 0.42 9.19 6.27
CA CYS A 88 1.06 10.45 6.61
C CYS A 88 0.09 11.62 6.52
N LEU A 89 -0.77 11.66 5.49
CA LEU A 89 -1.80 12.69 5.33
C LEU A 89 -2.87 12.61 6.43
N ASP A 90 -3.15 11.42 6.94
CA ASP A 90 -4.11 11.20 8.03
C ASP A 90 -3.53 11.44 9.43
N THR A 91 -2.19 11.49 9.58
CA THR A 91 -1.51 11.64 10.87
C THR A 91 -1.24 13.12 11.21
N PRO A 92 -2.05 13.77 12.07
CA PRO A 92 -1.97 15.24 12.21
C PRO A 92 -0.68 15.72 12.89
N ASN A 93 0.01 14.84 13.62
CA ASN A 93 1.24 15.19 14.35
C ASN A 93 2.35 15.63 13.38
N LEU A 94 2.39 15.00 12.20
CA LEU A 94 3.38 15.25 11.17
C LEU A 94 3.23 16.65 10.55
N TRP A 95 2.06 17.27 10.70
CA TRP A 95 1.71 18.57 10.12
C TRP A 95 1.63 19.68 11.18
N SER A 96 2.05 19.43 12.43
CA SER A 96 1.94 20.35 13.57
C SER A 96 2.92 21.53 13.56
N SER A 97 3.79 21.63 12.55
CA SER A 97 4.66 22.80 12.39
C SER A 97 5.09 23.01 10.94
N ILE A 98 5.23 24.29 10.57
CA ILE A 98 5.71 24.76 9.27
C ILE A 98 6.57 26.02 9.47
N ALA A 99 7.69 26.09 8.76
CA ALA A 99 8.49 27.31 8.62
C ALA A 99 8.39 27.83 7.18
N MET A 100 8.30 29.14 7.02
CA MET A 100 8.25 29.84 5.73
C MET A 100 9.31 30.94 5.71
N ALA A 101 9.97 31.13 4.58
CA ALA A 101 10.86 32.26 4.35
C ALA A 101 10.04 33.52 4.04
N ASP A 102 10.58 34.69 4.38
CA ASP A 102 9.97 35.97 4.01
C ASP A 102 9.82 36.13 2.49
N GLY A 103 8.84 36.93 2.07
CA GLY A 103 8.57 37.23 0.66
C GLY A 103 7.95 36.07 -0.13
N CYS A 104 7.54 34.99 0.54
CA CYS A 104 6.95 33.87 -0.16
C CYS A 104 5.51 34.19 -0.64
N GLY A 105 5.34 34.28 -1.96
CA GLY A 105 4.10 34.72 -2.61
C GLY A 105 2.93 33.75 -2.48
N ALA A 106 1.98 33.79 -3.42
CA ALA A 106 0.72 33.02 -3.37
C ALA A 106 0.88 31.51 -3.11
N GLY A 107 2.00 30.90 -3.54
CA GLY A 107 2.31 29.49 -3.28
C GLY A 107 2.42 29.15 -1.78
N CYS A 108 2.92 30.06 -0.97
CA CYS A 108 3.04 29.87 0.48
C CYS A 108 1.69 29.78 1.17
N VAL A 109 0.75 30.63 0.79
CA VAL A 109 -0.61 30.61 1.35
C VAL A 109 -1.28 29.28 1.04
N GLN A 110 -1.11 28.75 -0.18
CA GLN A 110 -1.67 27.45 -0.55
C GLN A 110 -1.03 26.32 0.25
N LEU A 111 0.29 26.39 0.47
CA LEU A 111 1.01 25.41 1.27
C LEU A 111 0.58 25.44 2.74
N LEU A 112 0.45 26.65 3.31
CA LEU A 112 -0.03 26.85 4.67
C LEU A 112 -1.46 26.30 4.84
N LYS A 113 -2.36 26.53 3.87
CA LYS A 113 -3.71 25.93 3.87
C LYS A 113 -3.66 24.41 3.90
N GLN A 114 -2.75 23.78 3.16
CA GLN A 114 -2.57 22.33 3.21
C GLN A 114 -2.09 21.86 4.59
N TRP A 115 -1.14 22.57 5.21
CA TRP A 115 -0.67 22.25 6.55
C TRP A 115 -1.77 22.38 7.59
N LEU A 116 -2.52 23.49 7.58
CA LEU A 116 -3.67 23.73 8.45
C LEU A 116 -4.70 22.61 8.32
N SER A 117 -5.08 22.26 7.09
CA SER A 117 -6.07 21.20 6.85
C SER A 117 -5.63 19.85 7.41
N ARG A 118 -4.33 19.54 7.35
CA ARG A 118 -3.78 18.25 7.79
C ARG A 118 -3.48 18.20 9.30
N ALA A 119 -3.18 19.33 9.92
CA ALA A 119 -2.99 19.45 11.36
C ALA A 119 -4.29 19.24 12.16
N ARG A 120 -5.47 19.43 11.53
CA ARG A 120 -6.80 19.28 12.14
C ARG A 120 -6.88 20.08 13.45
N ASN A 121 -7.23 19.42 14.55
CA ASN A 121 -7.39 20.03 15.88
C ASN A 121 -6.08 20.11 16.66
N ARG A 122 -4.92 19.81 16.06
CA ARG A 122 -3.63 19.99 16.74
C ARG A 122 -3.17 21.45 16.67
N PRO A 123 -2.57 22.00 17.74
CA PRO A 123 -1.88 23.28 17.67
C PRO A 123 -0.84 23.26 16.55
N LEU A 124 -0.92 24.24 15.65
CA LEU A 124 0.03 24.43 14.56
C LEU A 124 1.03 25.53 14.91
N THR A 125 2.31 25.18 14.96
CA THR A 125 3.39 26.17 15.10
C THR A 125 3.79 26.70 13.73
N ILE A 126 3.61 28.00 13.50
CA ILE A 126 3.99 28.68 12.27
C ILE A 126 5.19 29.57 12.57
N ALA A 127 6.29 29.39 11.84
CA ALA A 127 7.48 30.23 11.92
C ALA A 127 7.67 31.01 10.61
N ILE A 128 7.94 32.31 10.73
CA ILE A 128 8.34 33.17 9.61
C ILE A 128 9.81 33.53 9.83
N VAL A 129 10.66 33.15 8.89
CA VAL A 129 12.10 33.39 8.98
C VAL A 129 12.46 34.52 8.01
N LEU A 130 13.01 35.59 8.59
CA LEU A 130 13.49 36.76 7.86
C LEU A 130 14.97 36.52 7.55
N ASP A 131 15.33 36.39 6.27
CA ASP A 131 16.73 36.41 5.85
C ASP A 131 17.16 37.89 5.78
N ALA A 132 18.09 38.29 6.65
CA ALA A 132 18.64 39.65 6.74
C ALA A 132 19.87 39.85 5.84
#